data_AF-A0AA41VAY6-F1
#
_entry.id   AF-A0AA41VAY6-F1
#
_cell.length_a   1.000
_cell.length_b   1.000
_cell.length_c   1.000
_cell.angle_alpha   90.00
_cell.angle_beta   90.00
_cell.angle_gamma   90.00
#
_symmetry.space_group_name_H-M   'P 1'
#
loop_
_entity.id
_entity.type
_entity.pdbx_description
1 polymer ?
#
loop_
_entity_poly.entity_id
_entity_poly.type
_entity_poly.pdbx_seq_one_letter_code
_entity_poly.pdbx_strand_id
1 'polypeptide(L)' 'MKPKVDEEGIFRKKEIELCINEIMNGEKGKQIKDNASKWKELAIEAVGKGGSSDRNIEEFVAQVMSFATH' A
#
# COMPACT_ATOMS: atom_id res chain seq x y z
N MET A 1 -4.12 -11.61 -8.32
CA MET A 1 -4.91 -12.79 -8.75
C MET A 1 -6.18 -12.26 -9.40
N LYS A 2 -6.53 -12.74 -10.58
CA LYS A 2 -7.75 -12.33 -11.28
C LYS A 2 -8.76 -13.48 -11.17
N PRO A 3 -9.88 -13.30 -10.45
CA PRO A 3 -10.88 -14.34 -10.35
C PRO A 3 -11.59 -14.52 -11.70
N LYS A 4 -12.06 -15.73 -11.97
CA LYS A 4 -12.91 -16.04 -13.12
C LYS A 4 -14.35 -15.58 -12.87
N VAL A 5 -14.93 -14.94 -13.87
CA VAL A 5 -16.36 -14.63 -13.92
C VAL A 5 -17.04 -15.57 -14.90
N ASP A 6 -18.32 -15.79 -14.71
CA ASP A 6 -19.16 -16.45 -15.72
C ASP A 6 -19.65 -15.48 -16.80
N GLU A 7 -20.56 -15.96 -17.64
CA GLU A 7 -21.18 -15.23 -18.76
C GLU A 7 -22.01 -14.02 -18.32
N GLU A 8 -22.51 -14.01 -17.08
CA GLU A 8 -23.24 -12.88 -16.48
C GLU A 8 -22.29 -11.87 -15.83
N GLY A 9 -20.97 -12.13 -15.85
CA GLY A 9 -19.96 -11.29 -15.20
C GLY A 9 -19.90 -11.48 -13.68
N ILE A 10 -20.50 -12.55 -13.14
CA ILE A 10 -20.61 -12.76 -11.69
C ILE A 10 -19.51 -13.70 -11.19
N PHE A 11 -18.94 -13.37 -10.03
CA PHE A 11 -18.07 -14.27 -9.28
C PHE A 11 -18.89 -15.30 -8.53
N ARG A 12 -18.82 -16.56 -8.94
CA ARG A 12 -19.48 -17.64 -8.21
C ARG A 12 -18.76 -17.93 -6.90
N LYS A 13 -19.50 -18.42 -5.91
CA LYS A 13 -19.01 -18.71 -4.54
C LYS A 13 -17.68 -19.47 -4.53
N LYS A 14 -17.54 -20.51 -5.34
CA LYS A 14 -16.32 -21.32 -5.43
C LYS A 14 -15.10 -20.49 -5.83
N GLU A 15 -15.26 -19.53 -6.75
CA GLU A 15 -14.14 -18.68 -7.17
C GLU A 15 -13.73 -17.73 -6.05
N ILE A 16 -14.71 -17.19 -5.30
CA ILE A 16 -14.46 -16.36 -4.12
C ILE A 16 -13.70 -17.16 -3.05
N GLU A 17 -14.13 -18.39 -2.78
CA GLU A 17 -13.46 -19.29 -1.81
C GLU A 17 -12.02 -19.60 -2.21
N LEU A 18 -11.77 -19.94 -3.48
CA LEU A 18 -10.42 -20.17 -4.00
C LEU A 18 -9.54 -18.91 -3.84
N CYS A 19 -10.11 -17.75 -4.13
CA CYS A 19 -9.40 -16.50 -4.00
C CYS A 19 -9.02 -16.19 -2.55
N ILE A 20 -9.96 -16.32 -1.63
CA ILE A 20 -9.70 -16.12 -0.20
C ILE A 20 -8.64 -17.11 0.28
N ASN A 21 -8.75 -18.38 -0.11
CA ASN A 21 -7.79 -19.39 0.31
C ASN A 21 -6.37 -19.10 -0.23
N GLU A 22 -6.23 -18.62 -1.47
CA GLU A 22 -4.92 -18.24 -2.02
C GLU A 22 -4.31 -17.03 -1.30
N ILE A 23 -5.13 -16.05 -0.89
CA ILE A 23 -4.66 -14.89 -0.13
C ILE A 23 -4.23 -15.29 1.28
N MET A 24 -4.95 -16.21 1.93
CA MET A 24 -4.70 -16.60 3.31
C MET A 24 -3.58 -17.64 3.44
N ASN A 25 -3.57 -18.63 2.54
CA ASN A 25 -2.76 -19.84 2.67
C ASN A 25 -1.85 -20.12 1.46
N GLY A 26 -2.02 -19.39 0.36
CA GLY A 26 -1.27 -19.60 -0.88
C GLY A 26 0.04 -18.81 -0.95
N GLU A 27 0.90 -19.21 -1.88
CA GLU A 27 2.22 -18.59 -2.08
C GLU A 27 2.09 -17.14 -2.57
N LYS A 28 1.09 -16.82 -3.40
CA LYS A 28 0.85 -15.42 -3.81
C LYS A 28 0.39 -14.58 -2.63
N GLY A 29 -0.45 -15.12 -1.75
CA GLY A 29 -0.88 -14.45 -0.52
C GLY A 29 0.30 -14.11 0.38
N LYS A 30 1.22 -15.06 0.56
CA LYS A 30 2.47 -14.85 1.30
C LYS A 30 3.32 -13.74 0.68
N GLN A 31 3.55 -13.76 -0.63
CA GLN A 31 4.31 -12.71 -1.33
C GLN A 31 3.67 -11.32 -1.19
N ILE A 32 2.33 -11.23 -1.28
CA ILE A 32 1.60 -9.98 -1.07
C ILE A 32 1.81 -9.47 0.36
N LYS A 33 1.72 -10.35 1.36
CA LYS A 33 1.93 -10.00 2.77
C LYS A 33 3.35 -9.52 3.04
N ASP A 34 4.35 -10.17 2.47
CA ASP A 34 5.76 -9.79 2.63
C ASP A 34 6.02 -8.42 2.00
N ASN A 35 5.49 -8.16 0.81
CA ASN A 35 5.59 -6.85 0.15
C ASN A 35 4.87 -5.75 0.93
N ALA A 36 3.66 -6.02 1.43
CA ALA A 36 2.91 -5.07 2.25
C ALA A 36 3.65 -4.73 3.55
N SER A 37 4.34 -5.71 4.16
CA SER A 37 5.15 -5.50 5.36
C SER A 37 6.35 -4.60 5.07
N LYS A 38 7.06 -4.83 3.95
CA LYS A 38 8.16 -3.96 3.50
C LYS A 38 7.67 -2.54 3.23
N TRP A 39 6.55 -2.37 2.53
CA TRP A 39 5.98 -1.04 2.29
C TRP A 39 5.57 -0.33 3.58
N LYS A 40 5.03 -1.07 4.56
CA LYS A 40 4.74 -0.51 5.88
C LYS A 40 6.00 0.03 6.55
N GLU A 41 7.09 -0.74 6.55
CA GLU A 41 8.37 -0.32 7.15
C GLU A 41 8.92 0.94 6.46
N LEU A 42 8.95 0.95 5.12
CA LEU A 42 9.38 2.11 4.33
C LEU A 42 8.52 3.34 4.59
N ALA A 43 7.20 3.17 4.72
CA ALA A 43 6.29 4.28 5.04
C ALA A 43 6.57 4.86 6.43
N ILE A 44 6.82 4.01 7.43
CA ILE A 44 7.19 4.44 8.80
C ILE A 44 8.53 5.18 8.78
N GLU A 45 9.53 4.67 8.05
CA GLU A 45 10.82 5.34 7.90
C GLU A 45 10.68 6.71 7.24
N ALA A 46 9.91 6.81 6.16
CA ALA A 46 9.73 8.05 5.41
C ALA A 46 9.09 9.16 6.26
N VAL A 47 8.11 8.83 7.11
CA VAL A 47 7.42 9.81 7.96
C VAL A 47 8.06 10.00 9.34
N GLY A 48 9.02 9.16 9.71
CA GLY A 48 9.76 9.27 10.96
C GLY A 48 10.71 10.48 10.96
N LYS A 49 11.20 10.85 12.15
CA LYS A 49 12.13 11.99 12.30
C LYS A 49 13.38 11.82 11.44
N GLY A 50 13.69 12.82 10.61
CA GLY A 50 14.79 12.80 9.65
C GLY A 50 14.52 11.96 8.39
N GLY A 51 13.32 11.38 8.29
CA GLY A 51 12.83 10.63 7.14
C GLY A 51 12.57 11.52 5.93
N SER A 52 12.37 10.90 4.78
CA SER A 52 12.23 11.63 3.51
C SER A 52 10.99 12.52 3.46
N SER A 53 9.84 12.05 3.94
CA SER A 53 8.61 12.84 3.99
C SER A 53 8.66 13.90 5.09
N ASP A 54 9.28 13.60 6.23
CA ASP A 54 9.51 14.56 7.31
C ASP A 54 10.33 15.78 6.80
N ARG A 55 11.48 15.51 6.18
CA ARG A 55 12.35 16.55 5.60
C ARG A 55 11.67 17.35 4.47
N ASN A 56 10.90 16.68 3.62
CA ASN A 56 10.16 17.37 2.56
C ASN A 56 9.11 18.33 3.12
N ILE A 57 8.43 17.97 4.22
CA ILE A 57 7.46 18.84 4.87
C ILE A 57 8.18 20.03 5.52
N GLU A 58 9.31 19.81 6.19
CA GLU A 58 10.13 20.90 6.75
C GLU A 58 10.55 21.90 5.66
N GLU A 59 11.02 21.40 4.51
CA GLU A 59 11.40 22.24 3.37
C GLU A 59 10.21 23.03 2.83
N PHE A 60 9.06 22.38 2.65
CA PHE A 60 7.84 23.04 2.19
C PHE A 60 7.40 24.17 3.13
N VAL A 61 7.40 23.92 4.45
CA VAL A 61 7.06 24.94 5.44
C VAL A 61 8.06 26.10 5.39
N ALA A 62 9.36 25.83 5.29
CA ALA A 62 10.37 26.88 5.18
C ALA A 62 10.15 27.77 3.94
N GLN A 63 9.76 27.18 2.80
CA GLN A 63 9.42 27.92 1.59
C GLN A 63 8.16 28.78 1.78
N VAL A 64 7.10 28.25 2.39
CA VAL A 64 5.88 29.03 2.66
C VAL A 64 6.17 30.20 3.60
N MET A 65 6.97 29.98 4.64
CA MET A 65 7.35 31.04 5.58
C MET A 65 8.19 32.14 4.94
N SER A 66 9.11 31.79 4.03
CA SER A 66 9.92 32.80 3.33
C SER A 66 9.07 33.72 2.46
N PHE A 67 8.00 33.20 1.82
CA PHE A 67 7.04 34.04 1.10
C PHE A 67 6.21 34.94 2.01
N ALA A 68 5.87 34.49 3.22
CA ALA A 68 5.07 35.27 4.16
C ALA A 68 5.86 36.36 4.91
N THR A 69 7.19 36.34 4.84
CA THR A 69 8.06 37.38 5.43
C THR A 69 8.52 38.45 4.45
N HIS A 70 8.06 38.37 3.19
CA HIS A 70 8.17 39.43 2.18
C HIS A 70 6.81 40.10 1.97
#